data_AF-A0A376TT80-F1
#
_entry.id   AF-A0A376TT80-F1
#
_cell.length_a   1.000
_cell.length_b   1.000
_cell.length_c   1.000
_cell.angle_alpha   90.00
_cell.angle_beta   90.00
_cell.angle_gamma   90.00
#
_symmetry.space_group_name_H-M   'P 1'
#
loop_
_entity.id
_entity.type
_entity.pdbx_description
1 polymer ?
#
loop_
_entity_poly.entity_id
_entity_poly.type
_entity_poly.pdbx_seq_one_letter_code
_entity_poly.pdbx_strand_id
1 'polypeptide(L)'
;MAAARTGKVTFPDGRILRTTKTRHPRGFMQGRYLESQRDVEAADKPFEFFMNRFRLLEAAPRVEFIAYTGLCEDVIRPQLDRGDCPGLSHRMCGLLADNGTW
;
A
#
# COMPACT_ATOMS: atom_id res chain seq x y z
N MET A 1 -11.95 -2.89 -23.28
CA MET A 1 -11.26 -2.03 -22.30
C MET A 1 -11.56 -2.52 -20.89
N ALA A 2 -10.60 -3.16 -20.22
CA ALA A 2 -10.74 -3.51 -18.81
C ALA A 2 -10.32 -2.29 -17.97
N ALA A 3 -11.28 -1.50 -17.49
CA ALA A 3 -10.99 -0.45 -16.52
C ALA A 3 -10.65 -1.11 -15.18
N ALA A 4 -9.49 -0.75 -14.60
CA ALA A 4 -9.13 -1.20 -13.26
C ALA A 4 -10.27 -0.91 -12.27
N ARG A 5 -10.67 -1.96 -11.54
CA ARG A 5 -11.85 -2.00 -10.66
C ARG A 5 -11.73 -1.10 -9.43
N THR A 6 -10.49 -0.82 -9.05
CA THR A 6 -10.12 0.06 -7.95
C THR A 6 -9.16 1.13 -8.44
N GLY A 7 -9.44 2.38 -8.13
CA GLY A 7 -8.52 3.51 -8.36
C GLY A 7 -7.78 3.87 -7.06
N LYS A 8 -6.60 4.45 -7.23
CA LYS A 8 -5.86 5.12 -6.15
C LYS A 8 -5.45 6.50 -6.65
N VAL A 9 -5.69 7.52 -5.85
CA VAL A 9 -5.24 8.89 -6.11
C VAL A 9 -4.37 9.31 -4.93
N THR A 10 -3.12 9.69 -5.21
CA THR A 10 -2.21 10.22 -4.19
C THR A 10 -2.18 11.73 -4.30
N PHE A 11 -2.44 12.41 -3.18
CA PHE A 11 -2.40 13.87 -3.09
C PHE A 11 -1.00 14.35 -2.70
N PRO A 12 -0.65 15.62 -3.01
CA PRO A 12 0.65 16.19 -2.63
C PRO A 12 0.90 16.26 -1.12
N ASP A 13 -0.15 16.22 -0.31
CA ASP A 13 -0.08 16.19 1.16
C ASP A 13 0.12 14.78 1.74
N GLY A 14 0.32 13.77 0.88
CA GLY A 14 0.54 12.38 1.29
C GLY A 14 -0.74 11.62 1.65
N ARG A 15 -1.93 12.20 1.45
CA ARG A 15 -3.20 11.45 1.52
C ARG A 15 -3.34 10.55 0.31
N ILE A 16 -3.83 9.33 0.53
CA ILE A 16 -4.09 8.37 -0.54
C ILE A 16 -5.57 8.04 -0.48
N LEU A 17 -6.26 8.26 -1.59
CA LEU A 17 -7.68 8.02 -1.74
C LEU A 17 -7.89 6.78 -2.58
N ARG A 18 -8.58 5.79 -2.00
CA ARG A 18 -8.93 4.56 -2.70
C ARG A 18 -10.38 4.61 -3.13
N THR A 19 -10.60 4.42 -4.43
CA THR A 19 -11.94 4.39 -5.03
C THR A 19 -12.27 3.01 -5.55
N THR A 20 -13.52 2.59 -5.40
CA THR A 20 -14.06 1.35 -5.97
C THR A 20 -15.18 1.72 -6.92
N LYS A 21 -15.11 1.23 -8.16
CA LYS A 21 -16.14 1.45 -9.16
C LYS A 21 -17.29 0.47 -8.98
N THR A 22 -18.50 0.93 -9.23
CA THR A 22 -19.72 0.10 -9.15
C THR A 22 -19.62 -1.09 -10.09
N ARG A 23 -19.66 -2.29 -9.50
CA ARG A 23 -19.54 -3.56 -10.23
C ARG A 23 -20.83 -3.99 -10.91
N HIS A 24 -21.98 -3.67 -10.32
CA HIS A 24 -23.26 -4.20 -10.78
C HIS A 24 -23.71 -3.48 -12.07
N PRO A 25 -23.94 -4.19 -13.20
CA PRO A 25 -24.30 -3.57 -14.48
C PRO A 25 -25.52 -2.65 -14.37
N ARG A 26 -26.51 -3.06 -13.57
CA ARG A 26 -27.70 -2.25 -13.27
C ARG A 26 -27.36 -0.91 -12.61
N GLY A 27 -26.45 -0.90 -11.64
CA GLY A 27 -26.03 0.34 -10.97
C GLY A 27 -25.23 1.24 -11.92
N PHE A 28 -24.37 0.62 -12.74
CA PHE A 28 -23.59 1.34 -13.75
C PHE A 28 -24.47 1.99 -14.81
N MET A 29 -25.49 1.29 -15.35
CA MET A 29 -26.43 1.85 -16.32
C MET A 29 -27.34 2.95 -15.73
N GLN A 30 -27.50 2.98 -14.41
CA GLN A 30 -28.23 4.03 -13.68
C GLN A 30 -27.35 5.25 -13.36
N GLY A 31 -26.12 5.32 -13.86
CA GLY A 31 -25.21 6.43 -13.62
C GLY A 31 -24.47 6.36 -12.28
N ARG A 32 -24.61 5.27 -11.52
CA ARG A 32 -23.85 5.05 -10.27
C ARG A 32 -22.54 4.37 -10.65
N TYR A 33 -21.49 5.19 -10.82
CA TYR A 33 -20.17 4.73 -11.26
C TYR A 33 -19.19 4.50 -10.11
N LEU A 34 -19.40 5.18 -8.97
CA LEU A 34 -18.61 5.08 -7.76
C LEU A 34 -19.40 4.30 -6.70
N GLU A 35 -18.81 3.21 -6.20
CA GLU A 35 -19.38 2.40 -5.12
C GLU A 35 -18.86 2.84 -3.75
N SER A 36 -17.56 3.06 -3.63
CA SER A 36 -16.96 3.53 -2.40
C SER A 36 -15.73 4.37 -2.66
N GLN A 37 -15.46 5.26 -1.71
CA GLN A 37 -14.26 6.08 -1.64
C GLN A 37 -13.87 6.15 -0.18
N ARG A 38 -12.60 5.84 0.12
CA ARG A 38 -12.06 5.93 1.48
C ARG A 38 -10.62 6.41 1.45
N ASP A 39 -10.24 7.17 2.45
CA ASP A 39 -8.84 7.49 2.70
C ASP A 39 -8.11 6.23 3.20
N VAL A 40 -6.86 6.09 2.79
CA VAL A 40 -5.96 5.07 3.32
C VAL A 40 -5.40 5.61 4.62
N GLU A 41 -5.75 4.94 5.71
CA GLU A 41 -5.28 5.26 7.05
C GLU A 41 -3.76 5.17 7.13
N ALA A 42 -3.17 5.95 8.03
CA ALA A 42 -1.73 5.88 8.28
C ALA A 42 -1.26 4.46 8.60
N ALA A 43 -2.06 3.68 9.33
CA ALA A 43 -1.75 2.29 9.66
C ALA A 43 -1.71 1.35 8.43
N ASP A 44 -2.41 1.69 7.35
CA ASP A 44 -2.47 0.87 6.12
C ASP A 44 -1.36 1.25 5.10
N LYS A 45 -0.78 2.45 5.21
CA LYS A 45 0.26 2.94 4.29
C LYS A 45 1.50 2.04 4.25
N PRO A 46 2.03 1.54 5.38
CA PRO A 46 3.19 0.64 5.36
C PRO A 46 2.94 -0.63 4.57
N PHE A 47 1.80 -1.27 4.79
CA PHE A 47 1.44 -2.49 4.08
C PHE A 47 1.38 -2.26 2.57
N GLU A 48 0.74 -1.18 2.13
CA GLU A 48 0.65 -0.81 0.72
C GLU A 48 2.03 -0.51 0.09
N PHE A 49 2.90 0.20 0.82
CA PHE A 49 4.27 0.49 0.37
C PHE A 49 5.05 -0.81 0.13
N PHE A 50 5.02 -1.71 1.11
CA PHE A 50 5.70 -2.99 1.05
C PHE A 50 5.14 -3.90 -0.03
N MET A 51 3.81 -4.00 -0.17
CA MET A 51 3.18 -4.74 -1.26
C MET A 51 3.59 -4.23 -2.64
N ASN A 52 3.80 -2.92 -2.79
CA ASN A 52 4.29 -2.35 -4.03
C ASN A 52 5.78 -2.66 -4.26
N ARG A 53 6.64 -2.51 -3.24
CA ARG A 53 8.08 -2.78 -3.36
C ARG A 53 8.37 -4.27 -3.59
N PHE A 54 7.70 -5.17 -2.87
CA PHE A 54 7.92 -6.61 -3.04
C PHE A 54 7.50 -7.13 -4.40
N ARG A 55 6.58 -6.46 -5.09
CA ARG A 55 6.25 -6.81 -6.47
C ARG A 55 7.46 -6.68 -7.41
N LEU A 56 8.38 -5.77 -7.10
CA LEU A 56 9.57 -5.52 -7.90
C LEU A 56 10.75 -6.42 -7.48
N LEU A 57 10.63 -7.17 -6.37
CA LEU A 57 11.70 -8.00 -5.79
C LEU A 57 13.01 -7.22 -5.50
N GLU A 58 12.91 -5.91 -5.34
CA GLU A 58 14.02 -5.02 -5.05
C GLU A 58 14.12 -4.75 -3.54
N ALA A 59 15.33 -4.44 -3.07
CA ALA A 59 15.55 -3.96 -1.70
C ALA A 59 14.79 -2.65 -1.46
N ALA A 60 14.14 -2.48 -0.32
CA ALA A 60 13.40 -1.27 -0.01
C ALA A 60 14.28 -0.34 0.85
N PRO A 61 14.86 0.75 0.33
CA PRO A 61 15.67 1.62 1.18
C PRO A 61 14.82 2.35 2.22
N ARG A 62 15.39 2.57 3.41
CA ARG A 62 14.66 3.15 4.55
C ARG A 62 14.14 4.55 4.27
N VAL A 63 14.95 5.34 3.55
CA VAL A 63 14.62 6.72 3.17
C VAL A 63 13.37 6.82 2.28
N GLU A 64 13.12 5.80 1.45
CA GLU A 64 11.94 5.79 0.57
C GLU A 64 10.65 5.59 1.36
N PHE A 65 10.67 4.77 2.40
CA PHE A 65 9.47 4.59 3.24
C PHE A 65 9.01 5.90 3.84
N ILE A 66 9.93 6.66 4.43
CA ILE A 66 9.60 7.96 5.03
C ILE A 66 9.12 8.91 3.94
N ALA A 67 9.80 8.94 2.78
CA ALA A 67 9.43 9.81 1.66
C ALA A 67 8.03 9.49 1.07
N TYR A 68 7.64 8.22 0.99
CA TYR A 68 6.39 7.79 0.36
C TYR A 68 5.22 7.62 1.34
N THR A 69 5.48 7.28 2.60
CA THR A 69 4.42 7.08 3.60
C THR A 69 4.24 8.28 4.53
N GLY A 70 5.30 9.08 4.73
CA GLY A 70 5.38 10.14 5.72
C GLY A 70 5.44 9.64 7.17
N LEU A 71 5.68 8.33 7.38
CA LEU A 71 5.69 7.71 8.70
C LEU A 71 7.12 7.40 9.15
N CYS A 72 7.33 7.43 10.47
CA CYS A 72 8.58 6.99 11.07
C CYS A 72 8.69 5.45 11.01
N GLU A 73 9.93 4.95 10.95
CA GLU A 73 10.21 3.51 10.97
C GLU A 73 9.73 2.81 12.25
N ASP A 74 9.62 3.54 13.35
CA ASP A 74 9.12 3.03 14.63
C ASP A 74 7.73 2.39 14.52
N VAL A 75 6.93 2.81 13.54
CA VAL A 75 5.59 2.26 13.31
C VAL A 75 5.65 0.80 12.86
N ILE A 76 6.69 0.42 12.12
CA ILE A 76 6.83 -0.92 11.55
C ILE A 76 7.88 -1.77 12.22
N ARG A 77 8.80 -1.16 12.99
CA ARG A 77 9.86 -1.85 13.73
C ARG A 77 9.35 -3.05 14.53
N PRO A 78 8.24 -2.95 15.30
CA PRO A 78 7.74 -4.08 16.07
C PRO A 78 7.24 -5.24 15.21
N GLN A 79 6.76 -4.95 13.99
CA GLN A 79 6.25 -5.97 13.06
C GLN A 79 7.40 -6.67 12.33
N LEU A 80 8.45 -5.90 11.98
CA LEU A 80 9.68 -6.43 11.39
C LEU A 80 10.44 -7.32 12.38
N ASP A 81 10.61 -6.87 13.63
CA ASP A 81 11.36 -7.60 14.65
C ASP A 81 10.71 -8.93 15.02
N ARG A 82 9.37 -9.00 14.95
CA ARG A 82 8.62 -10.24 15.19
C ARG A 82 8.66 -11.20 14.00
N GLY A 83 9.05 -10.74 12.81
CA GLY A 83 8.87 -11.48 11.56
C GLY A 83 7.39 -11.68 11.18
N ASP A 84 6.48 -11.09 11.95
CA ASP A 84 5.04 -11.21 11.81
C ASP A 84 4.50 -10.04 11.00
N CYS A 85 4.91 -9.99 9.74
CA CYS A 85 4.17 -9.21 8.76
C CYS A 85 3.15 -10.13 8.07
N PRO A 86 1.85 -10.00 8.38
CA PRO A 86 0.83 -10.83 7.74
C PRO A 86 0.85 -10.60 6.22
N GLY A 87 1.16 -11.66 5.47
CA GLY A 87 1.26 -11.64 4.00
C GLY A 87 2.68 -11.56 3.43
N LEU A 88 3.72 -11.54 4.27
CA LEU A 88 5.13 -11.53 3.83
C LEU A 88 5.73 -12.95 3.83
N SER A 89 6.34 -13.37 2.71
CA SER A 89 7.06 -14.65 2.66
C SER A 89 8.44 -14.55 3.32
N HIS A 90 9.01 -15.68 3.79
CA HIS A 90 10.32 -15.70 4.46
C HIS A 90 11.46 -15.08 3.64
N ARG A 91 11.44 -15.26 2.30
CA ARG A 91 12.40 -14.60 1.37
C ARG A 91 12.33 -13.07 1.41
N MET A 92 11.14 -12.56 1.66
CA MET A 92 10.79 -11.15 1.59
C MET A 92 11.15 -10.44 2.90
N CYS A 93 11.17 -11.18 4.02
CA CYS A 93 11.82 -10.76 5.27
C CYS A 93 13.34 -10.61 5.11
N GLY A 94 13.98 -11.48 4.32
CA GLY A 94 15.42 -11.38 4.02
C GLY A 94 15.83 -10.12 3.25
N LEU A 95 14.97 -9.60 2.36
CA LEU A 95 15.22 -8.35 1.62
C LEU A 95 15.24 -7.10 2.53
N LEU A 96 14.74 -7.24 3.76
CA LEU A 96 14.68 -6.18 4.75
C LEU A 96 15.76 -6.33 5.83
N ALA A 97 16.65 -7.32 5.74
CA ALA A 97 17.62 -7.63 6.79
C ALA A 97 19.05 -7.08 6.52
N ASP A 98 19.30 -6.48 5.35
CA ASP A 98 20.64 -6.06 4.94
C ASP A 98 20.94 -4.56 5.22
N ASN A 99 22.15 -4.32 5.75
CA ASN A 99 22.78 -3.06 6.16
C ASN A 99 22.41 -1.81 5.33
N GLY A 100 21.27 -1.19 5.64
CA GLY A 100 20.83 0.09 5.05
C GLY A 100 19.46 0.06 4.36
N THR A 101 18.83 -1.12 4.29
CA THR A 101 17.61 -1.38 3.52
C THR A 101 16.47 -2.02 4.34
N TRP A 102 16.40 -1.66 5.63
CA TRP A 102 15.51 -2.11 6.74
C TRP A 102 16.23 -2.91 7.81
#